data_AF-A0A3E2U3Q4-F1
#
_entry.id   AF-A0A3E2U3Q4-F1
#
_cell.length_a   1.000
_cell.length_b   1.000
_cell.length_c   1.000
_cell.angle_alpha   90.00
_cell.angle_beta   90.00
_cell.angle_gamma   90.00
#
_symmetry.space_group_name_H-M   'P 1'
#
loop_
_entity.id
_entity.type
_entity.pdbx_description
1 polymer ?
#
loop_
_entity_poly.entity_id
_entity_poly.type
_entity_poly.pdbx_seq_one_letter_code
_entity_poly.pdbx_strand_id
1 'polypeptide(L)'
;MNQRQRAFCEAYLLSGNATEAAIKAGYSPKSARSIGQRLLTYVDIREYLADRNAEIMAENTATLEEIRSFWTTTMRDQEAKQADRLKASELLSKALLLERSREEDRAAAGTVNPFEELTDEELRRLAALDEELE
;
A
#
# COMPACT_ATOMS: atom_id res chain seq x y z
N MET A 1 21.18 -12.19 -7.41
CA MET A 1 21.67 -10.80 -7.56
C MET A 1 22.88 -10.47 -6.69
N ASN A 2 23.96 -9.92 -7.30
CA ASN A 2 25.18 -9.48 -6.63
C ASN A 2 25.14 -7.99 -6.19
N GLN A 3 26.16 -7.52 -5.44
CA GLN A 3 26.19 -6.16 -4.90
C GLN A 3 26.17 -5.06 -5.97
N ARG A 4 26.83 -5.28 -7.12
CA ARG A 4 26.85 -4.30 -8.22
C ARG A 4 25.53 -4.24 -8.97
N GLN A 5 24.84 -5.36 -9.09
CA GLN A 5 23.49 -5.41 -9.66
C GLN A 5 22.49 -4.71 -8.73
N ARG A 6 22.59 -4.91 -7.40
CA ARG A 6 21.78 -4.13 -6.43
C ARG A 6 22.03 -2.62 -6.58
N ALA A 7 23.30 -2.20 -6.60
CA ALA A 7 23.65 -0.79 -6.78
C ALA A 7 23.13 -0.22 -8.11
N PHE A 8 23.09 -1.05 -9.17
CA PHE A 8 22.47 -0.67 -10.44
C PHE A 8 20.97 -0.47 -10.28
N CYS A 9 20.26 -1.40 -9.64
CA CYS A 9 18.82 -1.29 -9.42
C CYS A 9 18.46 -0.03 -8.63
N GLU A 10 19.12 0.23 -7.51
CA GLU A 10 18.86 1.44 -6.70
C GLU A 10 19.13 2.73 -7.49
N ALA A 11 20.24 2.78 -8.23
CA ALA A 11 20.54 3.94 -9.07
C ALA A 11 19.55 4.11 -10.23
N TYR A 12 19.02 3.01 -10.77
CA TYR A 12 18.04 3.02 -11.85
C TYR A 12 16.65 3.44 -11.36
N LEU A 13 16.22 2.99 -10.18
CA LEU A 13 14.97 3.43 -9.55
C LEU A 13 14.96 4.95 -9.34
N LEU A 14 16.11 5.55 -9.02
CA LEU A 14 16.22 7.00 -8.82
C LEU A 14 16.26 7.81 -10.13
N SER A 15 17.00 7.34 -11.16
CA SER A 15 17.26 8.14 -12.36
C SER A 15 16.42 7.77 -13.58
N GLY A 16 15.84 6.56 -13.62
CA GLY A 16 15.23 5.98 -14.81
C GLY A 16 16.20 5.75 -15.98
N ASN A 17 17.51 6.00 -15.79
CA ASN A 17 18.51 5.96 -16.85
C ASN A 17 19.49 4.79 -16.63
N ALA A 18 19.39 3.77 -17.48
CA ALA A 18 20.22 2.57 -17.39
C ALA A 18 21.72 2.83 -17.55
N THR A 19 22.11 3.82 -18.35
CA THR A 19 23.53 4.15 -18.56
C THR A 19 24.11 4.80 -17.32
N GLU A 20 23.42 5.79 -16.76
CA GLU A 20 23.85 6.45 -15.52
C GLU A 20 23.83 5.50 -14.33
N ALA A 21 22.81 4.64 -14.24
CA ALA A 21 22.72 3.63 -13.20
C ALA A 21 23.90 2.64 -13.26
N ALA A 22 24.31 2.22 -14.45
CA ALA A 22 25.47 1.37 -14.62
C ALA A 22 26.78 2.07 -14.22
N ILE A 23 26.94 3.35 -14.53
CA ILE A 23 28.11 4.13 -14.09
C ILE A 23 28.13 4.24 -12.56
N LYS A 24 27.00 4.58 -11.94
CA LYS A 24 26.87 4.69 -10.47
C LYS A 24 27.11 3.35 -9.77
N ALA A 25 26.73 2.24 -10.39
CA ALA A 25 27.01 0.88 -9.93
C ALA A 25 28.47 0.41 -10.15
N GLY A 26 29.34 1.31 -10.60
CA GLY A 26 30.77 1.08 -10.78
C GLY A 26 31.16 0.37 -12.09
N TYR A 27 30.25 0.23 -13.06
CA TYR A 27 30.59 -0.29 -14.39
C TYR A 27 31.39 0.72 -15.21
N SER A 28 32.24 0.21 -16.11
CA SER A 28 33.10 1.04 -16.94
C SER A 28 32.26 1.99 -17.78
N PRO A 29 32.52 3.32 -17.75
CA PRO A 29 31.76 4.30 -18.53
C PRO A 29 31.72 3.98 -20.03
N LYS A 30 32.81 3.40 -20.57
CA LYS A 30 32.92 3.02 -21.99
C LYS A 30 31.91 1.95 -22.41
N SER A 31 31.43 1.14 -21.47
CA SER A 31 30.50 0.02 -21.72
C SER A 31 29.18 0.14 -20.94
N ALA A 32 28.99 1.22 -20.17
CA ALA A 32 27.85 1.39 -19.29
C ALA A 32 26.51 1.34 -20.04
N ARG A 33 26.46 1.87 -21.26
CA ARG A 33 25.24 1.84 -22.09
C ARG A 33 24.81 0.42 -22.44
N SER A 34 25.73 -0.41 -22.94
CA SER A 34 25.42 -1.80 -23.32
C SER A 34 25.19 -2.67 -22.10
N ILE A 35 25.97 -2.47 -21.03
CA ILE A 35 25.79 -3.19 -19.77
C ILE A 35 24.43 -2.86 -19.15
N GLY A 36 24.06 -1.58 -19.05
CA GLY A 36 22.80 -1.17 -18.46
C GLY A 36 21.59 -1.77 -19.17
N GLN A 37 21.58 -1.73 -20.51
CA GLN A 37 20.53 -2.38 -21.31
C GLN A 37 20.48 -3.89 -21.09
N ARG A 38 21.63 -4.56 -21.03
CA ARG A 38 21.70 -6.00 -20.76
C ARG A 38 21.24 -6.34 -19.34
N LEU A 39 21.56 -5.52 -18.34
CA LEU A 39 21.12 -5.76 -16.96
C LEU A 39 19.59 -5.74 -16.84
N LEU A 40 18.92 -4.87 -17.58
CA LEU A 40 17.45 -4.80 -17.59
C LEU A 40 16.76 -6.03 -18.22
N THR A 41 17.49 -6.89 -18.94
CA THR A 41 16.91 -8.12 -19.49
C THR A 41 16.99 -9.30 -18.52
N TYR A 42 17.78 -9.19 -17.44
CA TYR A 42 17.92 -10.26 -16.47
C TYR A 42 16.68 -10.35 -15.58
N VAL A 43 16.19 -11.58 -15.42
CA VAL A 43 14.95 -11.87 -14.68
C VAL A 43 15.07 -11.41 -13.23
N ASP A 44 16.19 -11.71 -12.57
CA ASP A 44 16.43 -11.35 -11.16
C ASP A 44 16.46 -9.83 -10.93
N ILE A 45 16.94 -9.06 -11.91
CA ILE A 45 16.93 -7.59 -11.87
C ILE A 45 15.52 -7.05 -12.11
N ARG A 46 14.77 -7.62 -13.04
CA ARG A 46 13.40 -7.18 -13.34
C ARG A 46 12.46 -7.44 -12.17
N GLU A 47 12.56 -8.60 -11.54
CA GLU A 47 11.80 -8.96 -10.34
C GLU A 47 12.12 -7.97 -9.21
N TYR A 48 13.40 -7.76 -8.91
CA TYR A 48 13.80 -6.82 -7.87
C TYR A 48 13.31 -5.39 -8.12
N LEU A 49 13.39 -4.90 -9.37
CA LEU A 49 12.88 -3.57 -9.72
C LEU A 49 11.36 -3.49 -9.59
N ALA A 50 10.63 -4.55 -9.91
CA ALA A 50 9.18 -4.61 -9.77
C ALA A 50 8.78 -4.58 -8.29
N ASP A 51 9.40 -5.42 -7.46
CA ASP A 51 9.15 -5.48 -6.02
C ASP A 51 9.44 -4.14 -5.35
N ARG A 52 10.61 -3.56 -5.62
CA ARG A 52 10.99 -2.24 -5.06
C ARG A 52 10.09 -1.12 -5.55
N ASN A 53 9.66 -1.13 -6.81
CA ASN A 53 8.68 -0.14 -7.28
C ASN A 53 7.33 -0.32 -6.59
N ALA A 54 6.88 -1.55 -6.36
CA ALA A 54 5.64 -1.80 -5.63
C ALA A 54 5.73 -1.29 -4.18
N GLU A 55 6.86 -1.53 -3.51
CA GLU A 55 7.13 -1.00 -2.17
C GLU A 55 7.15 0.54 -2.16
N ILE A 56 7.89 1.17 -3.08
CA ILE A 56 7.94 2.63 -3.21
C ILE A 56 6.54 3.20 -3.51
N MET A 57 5.76 2.54 -4.37
CA MET A 57 4.39 2.97 -4.67
C MET A 57 3.51 2.83 -3.44
N ALA A 58 3.61 1.74 -2.68
CA ALA A 58 2.87 1.55 -1.44
C ALA A 58 3.25 2.60 -0.39
N GLU A 59 4.54 2.89 -0.21
CA GLU A 59 5.03 3.92 0.73
C GLU A 59 4.59 5.34 0.34
N ASN A 60 4.48 5.64 -0.96
CA ASN A 60 4.08 6.96 -1.44
C ASN A 60 2.57 7.11 -1.69
N THR A 61 1.81 6.02 -1.58
CA THR A 61 0.35 6.05 -1.76
C THR A 61 -0.30 6.21 -0.39
N ALA A 62 -1.02 7.33 -0.21
CA ALA A 62 -1.78 7.55 1.00
C ALA A 62 -2.81 6.42 1.20
N THR A 63 -2.74 5.78 2.36
CA THR A 63 -3.72 4.79 2.79
C THR A 63 -5.06 5.46 3.13
N LEU A 64 -6.13 4.66 3.16
CA LEU A 64 -7.45 5.18 3.55
C LEU A 64 -7.44 5.74 4.98
N GLU A 65 -6.67 5.14 5.88
CA GLU A 65 -6.49 5.60 7.26
C GLU A 65 -5.78 6.96 7.33
N GLU A 66 -4.72 7.16 6.54
CA GLU A 66 -4.04 8.45 6.46
C GLU A 66 -4.95 9.54 5.91
N ILE A 67 -5.74 9.24 4.87
CA ILE A 67 -6.73 10.16 4.30
C ILE A 67 -7.78 10.54 5.36
N ARG A 68 -8.27 9.57 6.14
CA ARG A 68 -9.22 9.80 7.23
C ARG A 68 -8.65 10.66 8.33
N SER A 69 -7.44 10.34 8.77
CA SER A 69 -6.73 11.08 9.80
C SER A 69 -6.50 12.53 9.37
N PHE A 70 -6.07 12.74 8.12
CA PHE A 70 -5.91 14.06 7.52
C PHE A 70 -7.22 14.85 7.55
N TRP A 71 -8.31 14.31 6.98
CA TRP A 71 -9.59 15.02 6.95
C TRP A 71 -10.19 15.25 8.35
N THR A 72 -10.02 14.31 9.27
CA THR A 72 -10.45 14.47 10.67
C THR A 72 -9.73 15.64 11.33
N THR A 73 -8.42 15.75 11.11
CA THR A 73 -7.60 16.86 11.62
C THR A 73 -8.06 18.18 11.01
N THR A 74 -8.18 18.26 9.68
CA THR A 74 -8.65 19.48 8.98
C THR A 74 -10.05 19.90 9.41
N MET A 75 -10.99 18.96 9.59
CA MET A 75 -12.35 19.27 10.03
C MET A 75 -12.39 19.87 11.44
N ARG A 76 -11.52 19.39 12.33
CA ARG A 76 -11.46 19.78 13.75
C ARG A 76 -10.63 21.04 14.01
N ASP A 77 -9.73 21.39 13.09
CA ASP A 77 -8.92 22.60 13.17
C ASP A 77 -9.82 23.85 13.15
N GLN A 78 -9.80 24.62 14.24
CA GLN A 78 -10.61 25.84 14.38
C GLN A 78 -10.01 27.04 13.67
N GLU A 79 -8.70 27.01 13.37
CA GLU A 79 -7.99 28.09 12.67
C GLU A 79 -8.13 27.97 11.15
N ALA A 80 -8.46 26.77 10.64
CA ALA A 80 -8.75 26.54 9.24
C ALA A 80 -10.05 27.24 8.78
N LYS A 81 -10.11 27.56 7.48
CA LYS A 81 -11.30 28.18 6.88
C LYS A 81 -12.50 27.25 7.02
N GLN A 82 -13.65 27.81 7.36
CA GLN A 82 -14.89 27.06 7.50
C GLN A 82 -15.25 26.23 6.24
N ALA A 83 -14.97 26.77 5.04
CA ALA A 83 -15.19 26.05 3.79
C ALA A 83 -14.35 24.76 3.68
N ASP A 84 -13.07 24.81 4.09
CA ASP A 84 -12.16 23.67 4.05
C ASP A 84 -12.57 22.60 5.07
N ARG A 85 -13.02 23.04 6.26
CA ARG A 85 -13.55 22.16 7.31
C ARG A 85 -14.84 21.45 6.88
N LEU A 86 -15.75 22.18 6.23
CA LEU A 86 -16.97 21.61 5.66
C LEU A 86 -16.64 20.60 4.56
N LYS A 87 -15.64 20.91 3.72
CA LYS A 87 -15.22 19.98 2.67
C LYS A 87 -14.61 18.70 3.24
N ALA A 88 -13.76 18.83 4.26
CA ALA A 88 -13.18 17.69 4.96
C ALA A 88 -14.28 16.79 5.58
N SER A 89 -15.30 17.39 6.20
CA SER A 89 -16.46 16.66 6.73
C SER A 89 -17.24 15.90 5.65
N GLU A 90 -17.51 16.54 4.51
CA GLU A 90 -18.18 15.89 3.37
C GLU A 90 -17.38 14.70 2.83
N LEU A 91 -16.06 14.88 2.65
CA LEU A 91 -15.16 13.85 2.14
C LEU A 91 -15.03 12.67 3.12
N LEU A 92 -14.96 12.96 4.43
CA LEU A 92 -14.94 11.93 5.47
C LEU A 92 -16.23 11.13 5.49
N SER A 93 -17.39 11.78 5.39
CA SER A 93 -18.70 11.12 5.30
C SER A 93 -18.78 10.18 4.08
N LYS A 94 -18.32 10.64 2.90
CA LYS A 94 -18.26 9.81 1.69
C LYS A 94 -17.34 8.59 1.87
N ALA A 95 -16.19 8.77 2.51
CA ALA A 95 -15.25 7.68 2.77
C ALA A 95 -15.83 6.63 3.73
N LEU A 96 -16.58 7.05 4.76
CA LEU A 96 -17.25 6.15 5.70
C LEU A 96 -18.40 5.37 5.03
N LEU A 97 -19.19 6.04 4.18
CA LEU A 97 -20.27 5.38 3.44
C LEU A 97 -19.74 4.31 2.47
N LEU A 98 -18.63 4.58 1.78
CA LEU A 98 -18.02 3.61 0.87
C LEU A 98 -17.48 2.37 1.60
N GLU A 99 -16.94 2.53 2.81
CA GLU A 99 -16.53 1.37 3.60
C GLU A 99 -17.71 0.53 4.04
N ARG A 100 -18.76 1.17 4.54
CA ARG A 100 -19.98 0.47 4.94
C ARG A 100 -20.56 -0.34 3.79
N SER A 101 -20.64 0.23 2.59
CA SER A 101 -21.15 -0.49 1.43
C SER A 101 -20.26 -1.67 1.05
N ARG A 102 -18.92 -1.55 1.18
CA ARG A 102 -17.99 -2.65 0.93
C ARG A 102 -18.12 -3.77 1.96
N GLU A 103 -18.35 -3.44 3.22
CA GLU A 103 -18.61 -4.41 4.28
C GLU A 103 -19.92 -5.17 4.02
N GLU A 104 -20.97 -4.45 3.65
CA GLU A 104 -22.27 -5.01 3.26
C GLU A 104 -22.14 -5.94 2.04
N ASP A 105 -21.40 -5.53 1.00
CA ASP A 105 -21.13 -6.36 -0.18
C ASP A 105 -20.35 -7.63 0.16
N ARG A 106 -19.33 -7.53 1.03
CA ARG A 106 -18.53 -8.67 1.49
C ARG A 106 -19.35 -9.66 2.32
N ALA A 107 -20.23 -9.15 3.19
CA ALA A 107 -21.15 -9.95 3.97
C ALA A 107 -22.17 -10.66 3.07
N ALA A 108 -22.74 -9.95 2.09
CA ALA A 108 -23.66 -10.52 1.11
C ALA A 108 -23.01 -11.58 0.21
N ALA A 109 -21.72 -11.44 -0.09
CA ALA A 109 -20.94 -12.44 -0.83
C ALA A 109 -20.63 -13.72 -0.03
N GLY A 110 -21.01 -13.79 1.27
CA GLY A 110 -20.70 -14.92 2.14
C GLY A 110 -19.21 -15.09 2.45
N THR A 111 -18.40 -14.07 2.15
CA THR A 111 -16.94 -14.06 2.33
C THR A 111 -16.50 -13.58 3.70
N VAL A 112 -17.43 -13.05 4.50
CA VAL A 112 -17.17 -12.62 5.87
C VAL A 112 -17.64 -13.74 6.78
N ASN A 113 -16.71 -14.47 7.38
CA ASN A 113 -17.03 -15.35 8.49
C ASN A 113 -17.17 -14.46 9.74
N PRO A 114 -18.39 -14.29 10.30
CA PRO A 114 -18.61 -13.42 11.46
C PRO A 114 -17.91 -13.91 12.73
N PHE A 115 -17.34 -15.12 12.68
CA PHE A 115 -16.62 -15.74 13.78
C PHE A 115 -15.11 -15.90 13.52
N GLU A 116 -14.57 -15.32 12.44
CA GLU A 116 -13.15 -15.45 12.08
C GLU A 116 -12.19 -14.89 13.15
N GLU A 117 -12.62 -13.83 13.85
CA GLU A 117 -11.82 -13.18 14.89
C GLU A 117 -12.08 -13.74 16.31
N LEU A 118 -13.01 -14.68 16.47
CA LEU A 118 -13.31 -15.27 17.77
C LEU A 118 -12.36 -16.43 18.08
N THR A 119 -11.97 -16.52 19.34
CA THR A 119 -11.24 -17.68 19.86
C THR A 119 -12.18 -18.88 20.01
N ASP A 120 -11.60 -20.09 20.02
CA ASP A 120 -12.35 -21.34 20.25
C ASP A 120 -13.17 -21.32 21.55
N GLU A 121 -12.70 -20.59 22.57
CA GLU A 121 -13.41 -20.45 23.85
C GLU A 121 -14.63 -19.52 23.74
N GLU A 122 -14.50 -18.42 23.00
CA GLU A 122 -15.61 -17.49 22.76
C GLU A 122 -16.68 -18.11 21.87
N LEU A 123 -16.28 -18.89 20.86
CA LEU A 123 -17.17 -19.71 20.04
C LEU A 123 -17.98 -20.71 20.86
N ARG A 124 -17.33 -21.43 21.81
CA ARG A 124 -18.02 -22.37 22.70
C ARG A 124 -19.01 -21.67 23.64
N ARG A 125 -18.67 -20.48 24.16
CA ARG A 125 -19.60 -19.69 24.98
C ARG A 125 -20.81 -19.22 24.17
N LEU A 126 -20.60 -18.77 22.93
CA LEU A 126 -21.66 -18.40 22.02
C LEU A 126 -22.60 -19.56 21.71
N ALA A 127 -22.06 -20.75 21.43
CA ALA A 127 -22.86 -21.95 21.21
C ALA A 127 -23.69 -22.35 22.44
N ALA A 128 -23.12 -22.25 23.64
CA ALA A 128 -23.84 -22.54 24.88
C ALA A 128 -24.95 -21.52 25.19
N LEU A 129 -24.77 -20.25 24.81
CA LEU A 129 -25.78 -19.19 24.95
C LEU A 129 -26.97 -19.39 23.99
N ASP A 130 -26.72 -19.92 22.80
CA ASP A 130 -27.76 -20.21 21.80
C ASP A 130 -28.61 -21.42 22.22
N GLU A 131 -27.99 -22.46 22.81
CA GLU A 131 -28.69 -23.63 23.38
C GLU A 131 -29.57 -23.28 24.61
N GLU A 132 -29.27 -22.20 25.33
CA GLU A 132 -30.10 -21.72 26.47
C GLU A 132 -31.31 -20.87 26.04
N LEU A 133 -31.37 -20.45 24.77
CA LEU A 133 -32.42 -19.59 24.21
C LEU A 133 -33.50 -20.34 23.40
N GLU A 134 -33.32 -21.64 23.13
CA GLU A 134 -34.32 -22.55 22.54
C GLU A 134 -35.20 -23.25 23.59
#